data_AF-A0AAJ1HNF7-F1
#
_entry.id   AF-A0AAJ1HNF7-F1
#
_cell.length_a   1.000
_cell.length_b   1.000
_cell.length_c   1.000
_cell.angle_alpha   90.00
_cell.angle_beta   90.00
_cell.angle_gamma   90.00
#
_symmetry.space_group_name_H-M   'P 1'
#
loop_
_entity.id
_entity.type
_entity.pdbx_description
1 polymer ?
#
loop_
_entity_poly.entity_id
_entity_poly.type
_entity_poly.pdbx_seq_one_letter_code
_entity_poly.pdbx_strand_id
1 'polypeptide(L)'
;MAEKVIDIIKELGVAVIVGDFDNPGYYAPELNAIYIDEKLDECQHEAVLLHELGHAAKQKNEIELYNATKTMKLKMECEANRYMISYLFHRYIKYTGEEPCRVDYLEFMRQNDIPLRDENIVKEIIADY
;
A
#
# COMPACT_ATOMS: atom_id res chain seq x y z
N MET A 1 14.04 -7.90 6.42
CA MET A 1 13.37 -7.28 5.24
C MET A 1 11.89 -7.59 5.20
N ALA A 2 11.49 -8.88 5.16
CA ALA A 2 10.10 -9.32 5.37
C ALA A 2 9.58 -9.07 6.80
N GLU A 3 10.49 -8.92 7.77
CA GLU A 3 10.16 -8.75 9.20
C GLU A 3 9.17 -7.61 9.47
N LYS A 4 9.34 -6.42 8.88
CA LYS A 4 8.43 -5.29 9.14
C LYS A 4 7.02 -5.47 8.56
N VAL A 5 6.87 -6.06 7.37
CA VAL A 5 5.54 -6.32 6.80
C VAL A 5 4.86 -7.45 7.56
N ILE A 6 5.60 -8.49 7.93
CA ILE A 6 5.12 -9.59 8.78
C ILE A 6 4.68 -9.07 10.15
N ASP A 7 5.40 -8.10 10.72
CA ASP A 7 5.02 -7.49 12.00
C ASP A 7 3.71 -6.71 11.87
N ILE A 8 3.53 -5.92 10.80
CA ILE A 8 2.26 -5.23 10.51
C ILE A 8 1.11 -6.25 10.38
N ILE A 9 1.32 -7.34 9.64
CA ILE A 9 0.31 -8.41 9.46
C ILE A 9 -0.08 -9.00 10.82
N LYS A 10 0.90 -9.28 11.69
CA LYS A 10 0.66 -9.81 13.04
C LYS A 10 -0.05 -8.80 13.94
N GLU A 11 0.35 -7.54 13.91
CA GLU A 11 -0.26 -6.46 14.71
C GLU A 11 -1.72 -6.23 14.33
N LEU A 12 -2.03 -6.24 13.03
CA LEU A 12 -3.40 -6.11 12.52
C LEU A 12 -4.21 -7.42 12.62
N GLY A 13 -3.54 -8.54 12.92
CA GLY A 13 -4.12 -9.88 13.00
C GLY A 13 -4.73 -10.35 11.67
N VAL A 14 -4.18 -9.88 10.55
CA VAL A 14 -4.74 -10.11 9.21
C VAL A 14 -4.21 -11.43 8.64
N ALA A 15 -5.08 -12.21 8.00
CA ALA A 15 -4.64 -13.36 7.20
C ALA A 15 -4.26 -12.91 5.79
N VAL A 16 -3.17 -13.42 5.22
CA VAL A 16 -2.79 -13.17 3.82
C VAL A 16 -2.91 -14.48 3.04
N ILE A 17 -3.69 -14.46 1.96
CA ILE A 17 -4.01 -15.62 1.13
C ILE A 17 -3.59 -15.31 -0.30
N VAL A 18 -2.74 -16.16 -0.88
CA VAL A 18 -2.26 -16.05 -2.26
C VAL A 18 -2.91 -17.13 -3.10
N GLY A 19 -3.38 -16.79 -4.29
CA GLY A 19 -4.02 -17.72 -5.23
C GLY A 19 -4.40 -17.08 -6.56
N ASP A 20 -5.07 -17.82 -7.43
CA ASP A 20 -5.55 -17.33 -8.73
C ASP A 20 -6.82 -16.48 -8.55
N PHE A 21 -6.69 -15.15 -8.74
CA PHE A 21 -7.78 -14.19 -8.58
C PHE A 21 -7.88 -13.24 -9.79
N ASP A 22 -9.10 -12.75 -10.07
CA ASP A 22 -9.33 -11.83 -11.19
C ASP A 22 -8.84 -10.39 -10.91
N ASN A 23 -8.51 -10.08 -9.65
CA ASN A 23 -8.00 -8.76 -9.23
C ASN A 23 -6.63 -8.91 -8.55
N PRO A 24 -5.73 -7.92 -8.68
CA PRO A 24 -4.39 -7.98 -8.09
C PRO A 24 -4.39 -8.25 -6.58
N GLY A 25 -5.33 -7.64 -5.86
CA GLY A 25 -5.60 -7.95 -4.47
C GLY A 25 -6.87 -7.26 -3.97
N TYR A 26 -7.33 -7.69 -2.81
CA TYR A 26 -8.40 -7.02 -2.07
C TYR A 26 -8.39 -7.42 -0.59
N TYR A 27 -8.72 -6.48 0.28
CA TYR A 27 -9.00 -6.70 1.68
C TYR A 27 -10.48 -7.03 1.91
N ALA A 28 -10.75 -8.10 2.64
CA ALA A 28 -12.07 -8.53 3.09
C ALA A 28 -12.20 -8.27 4.61
N PRO A 29 -12.81 -7.14 5.04
CA PRO A 29 -12.86 -6.75 6.45
C PRO A 29 -13.61 -7.74 7.35
N GLU A 30 -14.66 -8.37 6.82
CA GLU A 30 -15.48 -9.36 7.56
C GLU A 30 -14.67 -10.58 8.00
N LEU A 31 -13.68 -10.97 7.19
CA LEU A 31 -12.79 -12.10 7.46
C LEU A 31 -11.45 -11.66 8.05
N ASN A 32 -11.19 -10.35 8.10
CA ASN A 32 -9.87 -9.77 8.38
C ASN A 32 -8.78 -10.43 7.53
N ALA A 33 -9.05 -10.61 6.23
CA ALA A 33 -8.18 -11.34 5.31
C ALA A 33 -7.86 -10.50 4.07
N ILE A 34 -6.63 -10.57 3.60
CA ILE A 34 -6.14 -9.99 2.35
C ILE A 34 -5.93 -11.14 1.37
N TYR A 35 -6.49 -10.98 0.17
CA TYR A 35 -6.29 -11.88 -0.95
C TYR A 35 -5.40 -11.20 -1.99
N ILE A 36 -4.40 -11.92 -2.50
CA ILE A 36 -3.45 -11.40 -3.50
C ILE A 36 -3.33 -12.40 -4.64
N ASP A 37 -3.35 -11.90 -5.87
CA ASP A 37 -3.19 -12.74 -7.06
C ASP A 37 -1.76 -13.29 -7.17
N GLU A 38 -1.66 -14.58 -7.48
CA GLU A 38 -0.38 -15.30 -7.57
C GLU A 38 0.46 -14.96 -8.80
N LYS A 39 -0.11 -14.26 -9.80
CA LYS A 39 0.60 -13.91 -11.03
C LYS A 39 1.41 -12.62 -10.91
N LEU A 40 1.28 -11.90 -9.79
CA LEU A 40 2.06 -10.71 -9.50
C LEU A 40 3.53 -11.06 -9.25
N ASP A 41 4.44 -10.23 -9.74
CA ASP A 41 5.85 -10.32 -9.35
C ASP A 41 6.08 -9.85 -7.90
N GLU A 42 7.29 -10.01 -7.38
CA GLU A 42 7.61 -9.67 -5.99
C GLU A 42 7.34 -8.20 -5.64
N CYS A 43 7.65 -7.27 -6.55
CA CYS A 43 7.45 -5.84 -6.34
C CYS A 43 5.96 -5.49 -6.34
N GLN A 44 5.22 -6.02 -7.32
CA GLN A 44 3.78 -5.85 -7.44
C GLN A 44 3.05 -6.45 -6.24
N HIS A 45 3.41 -7.67 -5.85
CA HIS A 45 2.83 -8.36 -4.71
C HIS A 45 3.01 -7.55 -3.43
N GLU A 46 4.20 -6.98 -3.19
CA GLU A 46 4.44 -6.16 -2.01
C GLU A 46 3.67 -4.83 -2.05
N ALA A 47 3.63 -4.15 -3.19
CA ALA A 47 2.88 -2.90 -3.34
C ALA A 47 1.38 -3.14 -3.08
N VAL A 48 0.80 -4.18 -3.68
CA VAL A 48 -0.59 -4.57 -3.46
C VAL A 48 -0.83 -4.94 -1.99
N LEU A 49 0.02 -5.78 -1.39
CA LEU A 49 -0.10 -6.14 0.02
C LEU A 49 -0.09 -4.91 0.93
N LEU A 50 0.82 -3.95 0.69
CA LEU A 50 0.90 -2.73 1.48
C LEU A 50 -0.33 -1.83 1.30
N HIS A 51 -0.89 -1.75 0.10
CA HIS A 51 -2.13 -1.04 -0.16
C HIS A 51 -3.30 -1.66 0.63
N GLU A 52 -3.47 -2.99 0.56
CA GLU A 52 -4.52 -3.70 1.30
C GLU A 52 -4.31 -3.64 2.81
N LEU A 53 -3.06 -3.67 3.30
CA LEU A 53 -2.75 -3.41 4.70
C LEU A 53 -3.08 -1.97 5.11
N GLY A 54 -3.00 -1.01 4.19
CA GLY A 54 -3.49 0.36 4.40
C GLY A 54 -5.00 0.39 4.68
N HIS A 55 -5.79 -0.34 3.90
CA HIS A 55 -7.22 -0.55 4.17
C HIS A 55 -7.43 -1.22 5.54
N ALA A 56 -6.71 -2.29 5.85
CA ALA A 56 -6.84 -2.97 7.13
C ALA A 56 -6.46 -2.08 8.34
N ALA A 57 -5.41 -1.27 8.21
CA ALA A 57 -4.91 -0.40 9.28
C ALA A 57 -5.79 0.84 9.53
N LYS A 58 -6.43 1.38 8.47
CA LYS A 58 -7.15 2.65 8.54
C LYS A 58 -8.67 2.50 8.55
N GLN A 59 -9.21 1.44 7.95
CA GLN A 59 -10.60 1.41 7.50
C GLN A 59 -11.37 0.14 7.89
N LYS A 60 -10.81 -0.68 8.79
CA LYS A 60 -11.40 -1.96 9.24
C LYS A 60 -12.87 -1.86 9.69
N ASN A 61 -13.29 -0.72 10.25
CA ASN A 61 -14.65 -0.51 10.76
C ASN A 61 -15.51 0.41 9.87
N GLU A 62 -15.03 0.79 8.68
CA GLU A 62 -15.66 1.83 7.84
C GLU A 62 -16.13 1.30 6.47
N ILE A 63 -16.26 -0.01 6.32
CA ILE A 63 -16.61 -0.64 5.02
C ILE A 63 -17.98 -0.19 4.49
N GLU A 64 -18.95 0.06 5.37
CA GLU A 64 -20.26 0.60 4.96
C GLU A 64 -20.10 1.99 4.31
N LEU A 65 -19.14 2.78 4.79
CA LEU A 65 -18.81 4.10 4.27
C LEU A 65 -18.10 4.02 2.91
N TYR A 66 -17.25 3.02 2.71
CA TYR A 66 -16.58 2.75 1.43
C TYR A 66 -17.59 2.60 0.28
N ASN A 67 -18.67 1.86 0.52
CA ASN A 67 -19.72 1.63 -0.47
C ASN A 67 -20.80 2.73 -0.48
N ALA A 68 -20.83 3.63 0.50
CA ALA A 68 -21.88 4.63 0.63
C ALA A 68 -21.82 5.70 -0.47
N THR A 69 -20.63 6.19 -0.83
CA THR A 69 -20.48 7.19 -1.91
C THR A 69 -19.16 7.04 -2.65
N LYS A 70 -19.14 7.44 -3.93
CA LYS A 70 -17.92 7.52 -4.73
C LYS A 70 -16.85 8.40 -4.07
N THR A 71 -17.25 9.47 -3.39
CA THR A 71 -16.31 10.37 -2.70
C THR A 71 -15.63 9.70 -1.51
N MET A 72 -16.37 8.91 -0.72
CA MET A 72 -15.79 8.15 0.40
C MET A 72 -14.84 7.07 -0.08
N LYS A 73 -15.25 6.31 -1.10
CA LYS A 73 -14.35 5.36 -1.77
C LYS A 73 -13.04 6.02 -2.20
N LEU A 74 -13.10 7.14 -2.93
CA LEU A 74 -11.89 7.85 -3.39
C LEU A 74 -10.98 8.32 -2.24
N LYS A 75 -11.55 8.78 -1.12
CA LYS A 75 -10.75 9.14 0.07
C LYS A 75 -10.04 7.93 0.65
N MET A 76 -10.76 6.82 0.77
CA MET A 76 -10.25 5.59 1.35
C MET A 76 -9.13 4.97 0.50
N GLU A 77 -9.27 4.98 -0.83
CA GLU A 77 -8.20 4.59 -1.77
C GLU A 77 -6.97 5.51 -1.64
N CYS A 78 -7.19 6.82 -1.50
CA CYS A 78 -6.10 7.79 -1.32
C CYS A 78 -5.32 7.54 -0.02
N GLU A 79 -6.00 7.19 1.07
CA GLU A 79 -5.36 6.83 2.34
C GLU A 79 -4.56 5.53 2.23
N ALA A 80 -5.09 4.51 1.56
CA ALA A 80 -4.39 3.25 1.31
C ALA A 80 -3.14 3.47 0.43
N ASN A 81 -3.27 4.28 -0.64
CA ASN A 81 -2.12 4.69 -1.47
C ASN A 81 -1.06 5.44 -0.65
N ARG A 82 -1.46 6.40 0.18
CA ARG A 82 -0.50 7.13 1.04
C ARG A 82 0.22 6.18 1.99
N TYR A 83 -0.50 5.23 2.58
CA TYR A 83 0.09 4.23 3.48
C TYR A 83 1.13 3.38 2.75
N MET A 84 0.77 2.82 1.58
CA MET A 84 1.66 2.05 0.72
C MET A 84 2.92 2.84 0.35
N ILE A 85 2.75 4.04 -0.22
CA ILE A 85 3.86 4.87 -0.71
C ILE A 85 4.78 5.28 0.43
N SER A 86 4.24 5.63 1.60
CA SER A 86 5.04 6.02 2.77
C SER A 86 5.99 4.89 3.20
N TYR A 87 5.48 3.66 3.20
CA TYR A 87 6.28 2.49 3.56
C TYR A 87 7.36 2.19 2.51
N LEU A 88 6.98 2.22 1.22
CA LEU A 88 7.92 2.01 0.11
C LEU A 88 9.03 3.06 0.12
N PHE A 89 8.70 4.32 0.40
CA PHE A 89 9.66 5.42 0.46
C PHE A 89 10.60 5.31 1.67
N HIS A 90 10.05 5.04 2.87
CA HIS A 90 10.86 4.77 4.07
C HIS A 90 11.87 3.66 3.83
N ARG A 91 11.44 2.60 3.15
CA ARG A 91 12.31 1.47 2.78
C ARG A 91 13.37 1.87 1.77
N TYR A 92 13.00 2.62 0.73
CA TYR A 92 13.93 3.13 -0.28
C TYR A 92 15.07 3.91 0.38
N ILE A 93 14.74 4.91 1.21
CA ILE A 93 15.72 5.72 1.95
C ILE A 93 16.61 4.86 2.84
N LYS A 94 16.02 3.89 3.57
CA LYS A 94 16.80 2.99 4.44
C LYS A 94 17.79 2.13 3.65
N TYR A 95 17.44 1.73 2.43
CA TYR A 95 18.27 0.85 1.59
C TYR A 95 19.36 1.64 0.85
N THR A 96 19.01 2.78 0.26
CA THR A 96 19.95 3.59 -0.53
C THR A 96 20.83 4.49 0.32
N GLY A 97 20.32 4.92 1.49
CA GLY A 97 20.96 5.93 2.32
C GLY A 97 20.92 7.34 1.72
N GLU A 98 20.11 7.55 0.68
CA GLU A 98 19.92 8.86 0.06
C GLU A 98 19.25 9.85 1.01
N GLU A 99 19.60 11.12 0.87
CA GLU A 99 18.88 12.20 1.55
C GLU A 99 17.49 12.35 0.90
N PRO A 100 16.38 12.38 1.68
CA PRO A 100 15.03 12.41 1.13
C PRO A 100 14.80 13.48 0.06
N CYS A 101 15.32 14.69 0.27
CA CYS A 101 15.16 15.81 -0.66
C CYS A 101 15.95 15.67 -1.98
N ARG A 102 16.82 14.67 -2.09
CA ARG A 102 17.62 14.37 -3.30
C ARG A 102 17.09 13.19 -4.10
N VAL A 103 16.07 12.49 -3.61
CA VAL A 103 15.50 11.35 -4.31
C VAL A 103 14.91 11.80 -5.64
N ASP A 104 15.29 11.12 -6.73
CA ASP A 104 14.58 11.22 -8.00
C ASP A 104 13.23 10.50 -7.84
N TYR A 105 12.19 11.29 -7.57
CA TYR A 105 10.86 10.78 -7.30
C TYR A 105 10.25 10.04 -8.50
N LEU A 106 10.65 10.38 -9.74
CA LEU A 106 10.15 9.70 -10.94
C LEU A 106 10.76 8.30 -11.04
N GLU A 107 12.06 8.17 -10.76
CA GLU A 107 12.72 6.87 -10.72
C GLU A 107 12.19 6.01 -9.57
N PHE A 108 11.98 6.59 -8.38
CA PHE A 108 11.34 5.91 -7.26
C PHE A 108 9.94 5.38 -7.64
N MET A 109 9.11 6.20 -8.29
CA MET A 109 7.78 5.78 -8.74
C MET A 109 7.86 4.63 -9.74
N ARG A 110 8.77 4.74 -10.73
CA ARG A 110 8.98 3.73 -11.77
C ARG A 110 9.42 2.39 -11.19
N GLN A 111 10.32 2.40 -10.20
CA GLN A 111 10.83 1.17 -9.58
C GLN A 111 9.80 0.42 -8.74
N ASN A 112 8.76 1.12 -8.27
CA ASN A 112 7.72 0.55 -7.41
C ASN A 112 6.34 0.48 -8.10
N ASP A 113 6.29 0.60 -9.43
CA ASP A 113 5.07 0.61 -10.24
C ASP A 113 3.97 1.58 -9.74
N ILE A 114 4.38 2.72 -9.16
CA ILE A 114 3.45 3.74 -8.68
C ILE A 114 2.94 4.54 -9.88
N PRO A 115 1.61 4.60 -10.13
CA PRO A 115 1.07 5.29 -11.29
C PRO A 115 1.19 6.81 -11.14
N LEU A 116 1.33 7.53 -12.27
CA LEU A 116 1.48 8.99 -12.30
C LEU A 116 0.36 9.76 -11.59
N ARG A 117 -0.85 9.21 -11.50
CA ARG A 117 -1.97 9.83 -10.76
C ARG A 117 -1.66 10.05 -9.27
N ASP A 118 -0.74 9.27 -8.70
CA ASP A 118 -0.34 9.33 -7.29
C ASP A 118 0.95 10.16 -7.09
N GLU A 119 1.46 10.85 -8.14
CA GLU A 119 2.67 11.69 -8.08
C GLU A 119 2.63 12.73 -6.95
N ASN A 120 1.48 13.35 -6.73
CA ASN A 120 1.33 14.35 -5.67
C ASN A 120 1.52 13.74 -4.28
N ILE A 121 1.03 12.51 -4.06
CA ILE A 121 1.20 11.80 -2.77
C ILE A 121 2.68 11.54 -2.52
N VAL A 122 3.41 11.12 -3.55
CA VAL A 122 4.86 10.89 -3.47
C VAL A 122 5.61 12.16 -3.09
N LYS A 123 5.32 13.28 -3.77
CA LYS A 123 5.95 14.58 -3.50
C LYS A 123 5.68 15.07 -2.08
N GLU A 124 4.45 14.94 -1.61
CA GLU A 124 4.08 15.29 -0.23
C GLU A 124 4.86 14.45 0.78
N ILE A 125 4.93 13.13 0.59
CA ILE A 125 5.69 12.23 1.48
C ILE A 125 7.17 12.60 1.51
N ILE A 126 7.78 12.91 0.36
CA ILE A 126 9.19 13.34 0.30
C ILE A 126 9.41 14.66 1.05
N ALA A 127 8.47 15.60 0.93
CA ALA A 127 8.57 16.91 1.57
C ALA A 127 8.38 16.83 3.10
N ASP A 128 7.59 15.86 3.58
CA ASP A 128 7.24 15.68 4.99
C ASP A 128 8.14 14.68 5.75
N TYR A 129 9.11 14.04 5.07
CA TYR A 129 10.00 13.00 5.63
C TYR A 129 11.12 13.56 6.51
#